data_AF-A0AAE2ZEW7-F1
#
_entry.id   AF-A0AAE2ZEW7-F1
#
_cell.length_a   1.000
_cell.length_b   1.000
_cell.length_c   1.000
_cell.angle_alpha   90.00
_cell.angle_beta   90.00
_cell.angle_gamma   90.00
#
_symmetry.space_group_name_H-M   'P 1'
#
loop_
_entity.id
_entity.type
_entity.pdbx_description
1 polymer ?
#
loop_
_entity_poly.entity_id
_entity_poly.type
_entity_poly.pdbx_seq_one_letter_code
_entity_poly.pdbx_strand_id
1 'polypeptide(L)'
;MSKIITLLNSLGFNPARFRFAAITACASIAALFIAQYLELVHPQWAAMTVWASAQPWRENLLEKSWWRFAGTVCGVLAGVVLIQLHLIHPLLFIIGLASWLGICSGIGQLQKGFVAYGTFLAGYSAVMVSMLSVHITDNLFIVAWDRLWTILVGVLSAVVFNFLFTPKREQDNIITLKNQIDTLFFQILHDSLEKKHPIKQHDIDYLWQTMASYDEILETHRIGWRYHRKQVAKARQKLMFQSQILLHLDKYQSIAPFYFPALEPTETQWKHILSLCPAGVLKTLLIPLYYAIFGKSAKHFEKVDKLKLHQDKISAWHAFARSFMTIAAVGLLWLWTQWQVLAYLTLGLSVMLALFASLDYPARFMKNIFTGQLFGAITALICTWYLWPFASSSWQMTFFIIPVIISGVIIFSHNRLILIAFDYIMVSLILLQPSYPFSLSLPQSIGNAIAIVSGPLVAMAAFAWIYPTNPTKRYQQLIYLSEQQFKQGVTALIQGNKPSTSQFMHRLFSGLLLAKKANLPHPPIFDFFITRQSIWLYLLILHKQFAHHASKKRALIALEKRIQQNRFDLKKISTLFQHLQRNENDNKELEQLKKYVKHYMEKEYC
;
A
#
# COMPACT_ATOMS: atom_id res chain seq x y z
N MET A 1 30.56 -19.33 18.29
CA MET A 1 29.62 -18.56 17.44
C MET A 1 29.24 -17.19 18.01
N SER A 2 28.92 -17.04 19.32
CA SER A 2 28.46 -15.76 19.88
C SER A 2 29.42 -14.58 19.68
N LYS A 3 30.73 -14.77 19.91
CA LYS A 3 31.77 -13.72 19.72
C LYS A 3 31.87 -13.21 18.27
N ILE A 4 31.72 -14.10 17.29
CA ILE A 4 31.77 -13.75 15.86
C ILE A 4 30.51 -12.97 15.47
N ILE A 5 29.35 -13.37 15.98
CA ILE A 5 28.08 -12.68 15.73
C ILE A 5 28.10 -11.27 16.34
N THR A 6 28.62 -11.11 17.56
CA THR A 6 28.78 -9.79 18.18
C THR A 6 29.78 -8.91 17.42
N LEU A 7 30.87 -9.48 16.92
CA LEU A 7 31.84 -8.75 16.09
C LEU A 7 31.22 -8.31 14.76
N LEU A 8 30.53 -9.20 14.04
CA LEU A 8 29.83 -8.86 12.80
C LEU A 8 28.75 -7.79 13.02
N ASN A 9 28.01 -7.86 14.12
CA ASN A 9 27.03 -6.83 14.48
C ASN A 9 27.70 -5.48 14.75
N SER A 10 28.87 -5.46 15.41
CA SER A 10 29.64 -4.23 15.65
C SER A 10 30.17 -3.58 14.36
N LEU A 11 30.50 -4.41 13.37
CA LEU A 11 30.88 -3.97 12.01
C LEU A 11 29.66 -3.60 11.14
N GLY A 12 28.44 -3.69 11.68
CA GLY A 12 27.20 -3.30 10.99
C GLY A 12 26.58 -4.39 10.11
N PHE A 13 27.06 -5.64 10.17
CA PHE A 13 26.50 -6.77 9.44
C PHE A 13 25.39 -7.46 10.23
N ASN A 14 24.26 -7.72 9.58
CA ASN A 14 23.14 -8.43 10.19
C ASN A 14 23.15 -9.92 9.76
N PRO A 15 23.27 -10.88 10.70
CA PRO A 15 23.39 -12.31 10.36
C PRO A 15 22.12 -12.89 9.71
N ALA A 16 20.92 -12.41 10.08
CA ALA A 16 19.67 -12.87 9.49
C ALA A 16 19.56 -12.42 8.02
N ARG A 17 19.98 -11.19 7.72
CA ARG A 17 20.04 -10.68 6.34
C ARG A 17 21.10 -11.39 5.51
N PHE A 18 22.27 -11.66 6.10
CA PHE A 18 23.31 -12.43 5.44
C PHE A 18 22.82 -13.81 5.04
N ARG A 19 22.20 -14.55 5.96
CA ARG A 19 21.61 -15.85 5.65
C ARG A 19 20.57 -15.76 4.52
N PHE A 20 19.65 -14.80 4.60
CA PHE A 20 18.63 -14.60 3.57
C PHE A 20 19.23 -14.27 2.19
N ALA A 21 20.18 -13.35 2.14
CA ALA A 21 20.85 -12.94 0.91
C ALA A 21 21.71 -14.07 0.32
N ALA A 22 22.39 -14.86 1.16
CA ALA A 22 23.17 -16.02 0.71
C ALA A 22 22.27 -17.10 0.07
N ILE A 23 21.13 -17.43 0.69
CA ILE A 23 20.15 -18.36 0.11
C ILE A 23 19.64 -17.83 -1.24
N THR A 24 19.32 -16.55 -1.30
CA THR A 24 18.85 -15.90 -2.53
C THR A 24 19.93 -15.91 -3.62
N ALA A 25 21.19 -15.69 -3.25
CA ALA A 25 22.33 -15.79 -4.17
C ALA A 25 22.51 -17.21 -4.71
N CYS A 26 22.45 -18.25 -3.87
CA CYS A 26 22.50 -19.64 -4.35
C CYS A 26 21.37 -19.95 -5.33
N ALA A 27 20.13 -19.53 -5.00
CA ALA A 27 18.98 -19.69 -5.89
C ALA A 27 19.16 -18.91 -7.22
N SER A 28 19.75 -17.71 -7.15
CA SER A 28 20.03 -16.86 -8.32
C SER A 28 21.09 -17.47 -9.22
N ILE A 29 22.14 -18.04 -8.65
CA ILE A 29 23.19 -18.76 -9.39
C ILE A 29 22.57 -20.01 -10.03
N ALA A 30 21.81 -20.81 -9.30
CA ALA A 30 21.12 -21.98 -9.86
C ALA A 30 20.22 -21.60 -11.04
N ALA A 31 19.39 -20.55 -10.89
CA ALA A 31 18.53 -20.06 -11.96
C ALA A 31 19.31 -19.62 -13.20
N LEU A 32 20.46 -18.97 -13.01
CA LEU A 32 21.34 -18.53 -14.09
C LEU A 32 21.88 -19.73 -14.90
N PHE A 33 22.39 -20.76 -14.22
CA PHE A 33 22.92 -21.96 -14.86
C PHE A 33 21.82 -22.81 -15.50
N ILE A 34 20.63 -22.90 -14.89
CA ILE A 34 19.47 -23.59 -15.50
C ILE A 34 19.02 -22.87 -16.76
N ALA A 35 18.95 -21.53 -16.74
CA ALA A 35 18.57 -20.75 -17.92
C ALA A 35 19.60 -20.89 -19.05
N GLN A 36 20.90 -20.91 -18.71
CA GLN A 36 21.98 -21.19 -19.66
C GLN A 36 21.87 -22.60 -20.25
N TYR A 37 21.56 -23.61 -19.41
CA TYR A 37 21.39 -24.99 -19.85
C TYR A 37 20.22 -25.16 -20.83
N LEU A 38 19.14 -24.41 -20.61
CA LEU A 38 17.97 -24.37 -21.48
C LEU A 38 18.17 -23.51 -22.74
N GLU A 39 19.40 -23.02 -22.98
CA GLU A 39 19.78 -22.19 -24.12
C GLU A 39 18.89 -20.95 -24.27
N LEU A 40 18.45 -20.38 -23.15
CA LEU A 40 17.70 -19.13 -23.14
C LEU A 40 18.62 -17.98 -23.58
N VAL A 41 18.07 -17.02 -24.33
CA VAL A 41 18.81 -15.89 -24.90
C VAL A 41 19.31 -14.94 -23.81
N HIS A 42 18.54 -14.78 -22.73
CA HIS A 42 18.86 -13.85 -21.65
C HIS A 42 18.83 -14.51 -20.24
N PRO A 43 19.80 -15.40 -19.94
CA PRO A 43 19.83 -16.14 -18.68
C PRO A 43 19.92 -15.25 -17.43
N GLN A 44 20.54 -14.07 -17.55
CA GLN A 44 20.64 -13.07 -16.49
C GLN A 44 19.28 -12.62 -15.95
N TRP A 45 18.21 -12.68 -16.75
CA TRP A 45 16.85 -12.33 -16.30
C TRP A 45 16.25 -13.36 -15.35
N ALA A 46 16.67 -14.63 -15.45
CA ALA A 46 16.26 -15.65 -14.49
C ALA A 46 16.86 -15.38 -13.11
N ALA A 47 18.16 -15.04 -13.06
CA ALA A 47 18.84 -14.61 -11.84
C ALA A 47 18.18 -13.36 -11.22
N MET A 48 17.90 -12.34 -12.03
CA MET A 48 17.18 -11.13 -11.56
C MET A 48 15.81 -11.46 -10.99
N THR A 49 15.11 -12.42 -11.59
CA THR A 49 13.80 -12.86 -11.15
C THR A 49 13.82 -13.51 -9.77
N VAL A 50 14.90 -14.23 -9.45
CA VAL A 50 15.08 -14.79 -8.10
C VAL A 50 15.15 -13.68 -7.06
N TRP A 51 16.05 -12.72 -7.25
CA TRP A 51 16.19 -11.58 -6.33
C TRP A 51 14.91 -10.75 -6.24
N ALA A 52 14.26 -10.49 -7.36
CA ALA A 52 13.03 -9.71 -7.38
C ALA A 52 11.86 -10.44 -6.69
N SER A 53 11.83 -11.78 -6.72
CA SER A 53 10.78 -12.59 -6.07
C SER A 53 11.09 -12.91 -4.62
N ALA A 54 12.36 -12.81 -4.21
CA ALA A 54 12.80 -13.14 -2.86
C ALA A 54 12.01 -12.36 -1.80
N GLN A 55 11.54 -13.11 -0.81
CA GLN A 55 10.80 -12.62 0.35
C GLN A 55 11.25 -13.42 1.57
N PRO A 56 11.34 -12.78 2.76
CA PRO A 56 11.80 -13.46 3.97
C PRO A 56 10.84 -14.56 4.46
N TRP A 57 9.58 -14.52 4.06
CA TRP A 57 8.52 -15.43 4.50
C TRP A 57 7.95 -16.25 3.34
N ARG A 58 7.77 -17.56 3.54
CA ARG A 58 7.27 -18.50 2.50
C ARG A 58 5.96 -18.07 1.84
N GLU A 59 5.01 -17.58 2.61
CA GLU A 59 3.69 -17.17 2.10
C GLU A 59 3.79 -15.96 1.17
N ASN A 60 4.61 -14.99 1.55
CA ASN A 60 4.86 -13.79 0.75
C ASN A 60 5.64 -14.14 -0.52
N LEU A 61 6.60 -15.06 -0.43
CA LEU A 61 7.37 -15.54 -1.58
C LEU A 61 6.44 -16.15 -2.64
N LEU A 62 5.53 -17.05 -2.24
CA LEU A 62 4.61 -17.70 -3.16
C LEU A 62 3.66 -16.69 -3.82
N GLU A 63 3.06 -15.79 -3.06
CA GLU A 63 2.14 -14.79 -3.63
C GLU A 63 2.88 -13.79 -4.53
N LYS A 64 4.06 -13.29 -4.13
CA LYS A 64 4.85 -12.39 -4.96
C LYS A 64 5.30 -13.06 -6.26
N SER A 65 5.71 -14.33 -6.18
CA SER A 65 6.13 -15.12 -7.34
C SER A 65 4.97 -15.35 -8.32
N TRP A 66 3.77 -15.64 -7.81
CA TRP A 66 2.56 -15.78 -8.63
C TRP A 66 2.23 -14.49 -9.38
N TRP A 67 2.20 -13.35 -8.67
CA TRP A 67 1.94 -12.05 -9.30
C TRP A 67 3.07 -11.60 -10.22
N ARG A 68 4.30 -12.06 -9.97
CA ARG A 68 5.40 -11.85 -10.90
C ARG A 68 5.13 -12.56 -12.23
N PHE A 69 4.85 -13.86 -12.17
CA PHE A 69 4.53 -14.64 -13.36
C PHE A 69 3.33 -14.05 -14.13
N ALA A 70 2.21 -13.81 -13.44
CA ALA A 70 1.00 -13.26 -14.05
C ALA A 70 1.23 -11.87 -14.67
N GLY A 71 1.92 -10.97 -13.96
CA GLY A 71 2.25 -9.64 -14.46
C GLY A 71 3.12 -9.70 -15.71
N THR A 72 4.13 -10.57 -15.73
CA THR A 72 4.97 -10.77 -16.91
C THR A 72 4.18 -11.29 -18.10
N VAL A 73 3.30 -12.28 -17.92
CA VAL A 73 2.47 -12.80 -19.01
C VAL A 73 1.63 -11.67 -19.63
N CYS A 74 0.95 -10.87 -18.80
CA CYS A 74 0.19 -9.71 -19.29
C CYS A 74 1.08 -8.69 -20.02
N GLY A 75 2.28 -8.41 -19.48
CA GLY A 75 3.22 -7.47 -20.08
C GLY A 75 3.80 -7.96 -21.41
N VAL A 76 4.14 -9.25 -21.52
CA VAL A 76 4.64 -9.87 -22.76
C VAL A 76 3.57 -9.81 -23.84
N LEU A 77 2.32 -10.18 -23.52
CA LEU A 77 1.20 -10.10 -24.47
C LEU A 77 0.97 -8.67 -24.96
N ALA A 78 0.95 -7.69 -24.05
CA ALA A 78 0.85 -6.28 -24.42
C ALA A 78 2.05 -5.81 -25.25
N GLY A 79 3.27 -6.23 -24.89
CA GLY A 79 4.48 -5.92 -25.63
C GLY A 79 4.43 -6.40 -27.09
N VAL A 80 3.96 -7.62 -27.32
CA VAL A 80 3.76 -8.17 -28.68
C VAL A 80 2.77 -7.32 -29.49
N VAL A 81 1.64 -6.95 -28.88
CA VAL A 81 0.65 -6.06 -29.55
C VAL A 81 1.24 -4.69 -29.84
N LEU A 82 2.02 -4.11 -28.92
CA LEU A 82 2.69 -2.82 -29.13
C LEU A 82 3.70 -2.88 -30.28
N ILE A 83 4.45 -3.98 -30.42
CA ILE A 83 5.37 -4.15 -31.55
C ILE A 83 4.62 -4.18 -32.88
N GLN A 84 3.44 -4.80 -32.94
CA GLN A 84 2.59 -4.75 -34.15
C GLN A 84 2.15 -3.31 -34.48
N LEU A 85 1.87 -2.48 -33.47
CA LEU A 85 1.58 -1.05 -33.69
C LEU A 85 2.78 -0.28 -34.24
N HIS A 86 4.01 -0.69 -33.89
CA HIS A 86 5.23 -0.09 -34.44
C HIS A 86 5.34 -0.31 -35.96
N LEU A 87 4.95 -1.50 -36.44
CA LEU A 87 4.92 -1.82 -37.88
C LEU A 87 3.92 -0.95 -38.65
N ILE A 88 2.85 -0.48 -37.99
CA ILE A 88 1.84 0.40 -38.61
C ILE A 88 2.34 1.86 -38.61
N HIS A 89 2.70 2.39 -37.44
CA HIS A 89 3.20 3.77 -37.31
C HIS A 89 4.02 3.97 -36.02
N PRO A 90 5.27 4.46 -36.09
CA PRO A 90 6.13 4.64 -34.91
C PRO A 90 5.55 5.53 -33.80
N LEU A 91 4.75 6.55 -34.13
CA LEU A 91 4.05 7.36 -33.11
C LEU A 91 2.97 6.57 -32.35
N LEU A 92 2.22 5.69 -33.02
CA LEU A 92 1.21 4.86 -32.35
C LEU A 92 1.85 3.91 -31.34
N PHE A 93 3.04 3.42 -31.66
CA PHE A 93 3.85 2.64 -30.75
C PHE A 93 4.21 3.39 -29.47
N ILE A 94 4.73 4.62 -29.58
CA ILE A 94 5.12 5.43 -28.43
C ILE A 94 3.91 5.81 -27.57
N ILE A 95 2.82 6.25 -28.21
CA ILE A 95 1.58 6.59 -27.51
C ILE A 95 0.99 5.35 -26.84
N GLY A 96 0.99 4.20 -27.51
CA GLY A 96 0.53 2.92 -26.97
C GLY A 96 1.35 2.48 -25.76
N LEU A 97 2.68 2.57 -25.85
CA LEU A 97 3.61 2.20 -24.78
C LEU A 97 3.45 3.12 -23.57
N ALA A 98 3.39 4.44 -23.79
CA ALA A 98 3.12 5.43 -22.75
C ALA A 98 1.75 5.22 -22.08
N SER A 99 0.72 4.92 -22.88
CA SER A 99 -0.64 4.65 -22.39
C SER A 99 -0.70 3.38 -21.55
N TRP A 100 -0.11 2.27 -22.04
CA TRP A 100 -0.11 1.00 -21.33
C TRP A 100 0.60 1.12 -19.97
N LEU A 101 1.81 1.69 -19.97
CA LEU A 101 2.56 1.91 -18.73
C LEU A 101 1.83 2.89 -17.80
N GLY A 102 1.25 3.97 -18.34
CA GLY A 102 0.41 4.90 -17.59
C GLY A 102 -0.75 4.20 -16.90
N ILE A 103 -1.53 3.39 -17.64
CA ILE A 103 -2.67 2.64 -17.12
C ILE A 103 -2.22 1.67 -16.02
N CYS A 104 -1.13 0.93 -16.25
CA CYS A 104 -0.57 0.02 -15.27
C CYS A 104 -0.13 0.76 -13.99
N SER A 105 0.56 1.90 -14.12
CA SER A 105 0.94 2.74 -12.98
C SER A 105 -0.27 3.28 -12.21
N GLY A 106 -1.32 3.74 -12.92
CA GLY A 106 -2.54 4.24 -12.30
C GLY A 106 -3.34 3.15 -11.58
N ILE A 107 -3.54 2.00 -12.22
CA ILE A 107 -4.25 0.86 -11.62
C ILE A 107 -3.44 0.28 -10.44
N GLY A 108 -2.12 0.15 -10.59
CA GLY A 108 -1.24 -0.35 -9.53
C GLY A 108 -1.32 0.53 -8.27
N GLN A 109 -1.47 1.85 -8.41
CA GLN A 109 -1.67 2.78 -7.30
C GLN A 109 -3.01 2.59 -6.55
N LEU A 110 -4.04 2.05 -7.22
CA LEU A 110 -5.34 1.72 -6.60
C LEU A 110 -5.33 0.36 -5.90
N GLN A 111 -4.41 -0.52 -6.29
CA GLN A 111 -4.26 -1.86 -5.75
C GLN A 111 -3.35 -1.86 -4.52
N LYS A 112 -3.37 -2.96 -3.76
CA LYS A 112 -2.55 -3.13 -2.55
C LYS A 112 -1.87 -4.50 -2.56
N GLY A 113 -0.77 -4.65 -1.82
CA GLY A 113 0.00 -5.89 -1.75
C GLY A 113 0.68 -6.26 -3.07
N PHE A 114 0.93 -7.55 -3.30
CA PHE A 114 1.63 -8.01 -4.51
C PHE A 114 0.81 -7.92 -5.80
N VAL A 115 -0.50 -7.67 -5.72
CA VAL A 115 -1.33 -7.40 -6.91
C VAL A 115 -0.84 -6.13 -7.61
N ALA A 116 -0.58 -5.06 -6.84
CA ALA A 116 -0.04 -3.81 -7.36
C ALA A 116 1.32 -4.04 -8.02
N TYR A 117 2.19 -4.82 -7.38
CA TYR A 117 3.48 -5.25 -7.93
C TYR A 117 3.33 -5.97 -9.28
N GLY A 118 2.40 -6.93 -9.40
CA GLY A 118 2.12 -7.61 -10.66
C GLY A 118 1.66 -6.67 -11.77
N THR A 119 0.81 -5.69 -11.43
CA THR A 119 0.36 -4.66 -12.39
C THR A 119 1.50 -3.74 -12.84
N PHE A 120 2.34 -3.26 -11.91
CA PHE A 120 3.53 -2.47 -12.26
C PHE A 120 4.50 -3.26 -13.16
N LEU A 121 4.68 -4.55 -12.85
CA LEU A 121 5.48 -5.48 -13.65
C LEU A 121 4.92 -5.69 -15.05
N ALA A 122 3.59 -5.76 -15.22
CA ALA A 122 2.98 -5.82 -16.55
C ALA A 122 3.29 -4.59 -17.39
N GLY A 123 3.34 -3.40 -16.75
CA GLY A 123 3.74 -2.15 -17.39
C GLY A 123 5.17 -2.20 -17.92
N TYR A 124 6.17 -2.34 -17.04
CA TYR A 124 7.57 -2.27 -17.47
C TYR A 124 8.03 -3.51 -18.25
N SER A 125 7.38 -4.68 -18.09
CA SER A 125 7.69 -5.86 -18.91
C SER A 125 7.26 -5.64 -20.36
N ALA A 126 6.13 -4.96 -20.61
CA ALA A 126 5.73 -4.61 -21.96
C ALA A 126 6.76 -3.68 -22.62
N VAL A 127 7.22 -2.65 -21.89
CA VAL A 127 8.27 -1.73 -22.36
C VAL A 127 9.54 -2.49 -22.69
N MET A 128 9.98 -3.40 -21.81
CA MET A 128 11.17 -4.21 -22.02
C MET A 128 11.07 -5.06 -23.29
N VAL A 129 10.00 -5.86 -23.42
CA VAL A 129 9.80 -6.74 -24.58
C VAL A 129 9.74 -5.93 -25.86
N SER A 130 9.02 -4.80 -25.84
CA SER A 130 8.88 -3.98 -27.03
C SER A 130 10.17 -3.28 -27.42
N MET A 131 10.90 -2.66 -26.47
CA MET A 131 12.09 -1.87 -26.76
C MET A 131 13.30 -2.72 -27.16
N LEU A 132 13.42 -3.93 -26.61
CA LEU A 132 14.51 -4.84 -26.97
C LEU A 132 14.28 -5.53 -28.33
N SER A 133 13.05 -5.55 -28.84
CA SER A 133 12.68 -6.25 -30.07
C SER A 133 12.55 -5.35 -31.30
N VAL A 134 12.54 -4.02 -31.15
CA VAL A 134 12.29 -3.08 -32.27
C VAL A 134 13.23 -3.31 -33.46
N HIS A 135 14.48 -3.70 -33.19
CA HIS A 135 15.51 -3.86 -34.22
C HIS A 135 15.72 -5.31 -34.69
N ILE A 136 14.96 -6.28 -34.18
CA ILE A 136 15.09 -7.70 -34.54
C ILE A 136 13.89 -8.09 -35.42
N THR A 137 14.09 -8.16 -36.72
CA THR A 137 13.04 -8.43 -37.73
C THR A 137 12.62 -9.89 -37.81
N ASP A 138 13.46 -10.83 -37.38
CA ASP A 138 13.37 -12.20 -37.92
C ASP A 138 12.60 -13.21 -37.06
N ASN A 139 12.02 -12.83 -35.91
CA ASN A 139 10.92 -13.55 -35.25
C ASN A 139 10.51 -12.83 -33.94
N LEU A 140 9.46 -12.01 -34.01
CA LEU A 140 8.92 -11.26 -32.87
C LEU A 140 8.58 -12.13 -31.64
N PHE A 141 8.28 -13.41 -31.87
CA PHE A 141 7.93 -14.35 -30.81
C PHE A 141 9.12 -14.85 -29.99
N ILE A 142 10.36 -14.79 -30.50
CA ILE A 142 11.54 -15.35 -29.79
C ILE A 142 11.81 -14.57 -28.49
N VAL A 143 11.83 -13.24 -28.54
CA VAL A 143 12.09 -12.40 -27.35
C VAL A 143 10.95 -12.53 -26.33
N ALA A 144 9.71 -12.59 -26.81
CA ALA A 144 8.54 -12.81 -25.96
C ALA A 144 8.61 -14.17 -25.24
N TRP A 145 8.99 -15.23 -25.96
CA TRP A 145 9.14 -16.58 -25.41
C TRP A 145 10.29 -16.67 -24.42
N ASP A 146 11.45 -16.11 -24.77
CA ASP A 146 12.62 -16.03 -23.88
C ASP A 146 12.25 -15.34 -22.56
N ARG A 147 11.50 -14.22 -22.62
CA ARG A 147 11.06 -13.51 -21.42
C ARG A 147 10.15 -14.35 -20.53
N LEU A 148 9.26 -15.16 -21.11
CA LEU A 148 8.37 -16.05 -20.36
C LEU A 148 9.16 -17.15 -19.66
N TRP A 149 10.06 -17.82 -20.38
CA TRP A 149 10.84 -18.94 -19.84
C TRP A 149 11.86 -18.49 -18.80
N THR A 150 12.59 -17.41 -19.04
CA THR A 150 13.57 -16.88 -18.07
C THR A 150 12.88 -16.52 -16.74
N ILE A 151 11.67 -15.97 -16.79
CA ILE A 151 10.89 -15.65 -15.59
C ILE A 151 10.34 -16.89 -14.92
N LEU A 152 9.87 -17.87 -15.69
CA LEU A 152 9.40 -19.14 -15.14
C LEU A 152 10.54 -19.88 -14.40
N VAL A 153 11.72 -19.99 -15.03
CA VAL A 153 12.92 -20.60 -14.42
C VAL A 153 13.31 -19.86 -13.15
N GLY A 154 13.36 -18.53 -13.18
CA GLY A 154 13.69 -17.74 -11.99
C GLY A 154 12.67 -17.88 -10.86
N VAL A 155 11.36 -17.88 -11.18
CA VAL A 155 10.29 -18.05 -10.18
C VAL A 155 10.35 -19.44 -9.56
N LEU A 156 10.47 -20.49 -10.37
CA LEU A 156 10.57 -21.87 -9.88
C LEU A 156 11.82 -22.06 -9.02
N SER A 157 12.98 -21.55 -9.46
CA SER A 157 14.22 -21.59 -8.68
C SER A 157 14.08 -20.86 -7.35
N ALA A 158 13.47 -19.66 -7.36
CA ALA A 158 13.20 -18.90 -6.15
C ALA A 158 12.28 -19.65 -5.20
N VAL A 159 11.20 -20.25 -5.70
CA VAL A 159 10.25 -21.00 -4.87
C VAL A 159 10.92 -22.24 -4.30
N VAL A 160 11.57 -23.08 -5.10
CA VAL A 160 12.19 -24.33 -4.64
C VAL A 160 13.27 -24.05 -3.58
N PHE A 161 14.24 -23.18 -3.89
CA PHE A 161 15.33 -22.90 -2.96
C PHE A 161 14.87 -22.13 -1.71
N ASN A 162 14.09 -21.06 -1.87
CA ASN A 162 13.69 -20.29 -0.70
C ASN A 162 12.66 -21.07 0.14
N PHE A 163 11.80 -21.91 -0.43
CA PHE A 163 10.86 -22.72 0.36
C PHE A 163 11.57 -23.71 1.29
N LEU A 164 12.70 -24.27 0.87
CA LEU A 164 13.50 -25.17 1.71
C LEU A 164 14.13 -24.45 2.92
N PHE A 165 14.57 -23.20 2.74
CA PHE A 165 15.40 -22.52 3.75
C PHE A 165 14.76 -21.33 4.49
N THR A 166 13.67 -20.75 3.98
CA THR A 166 12.95 -19.65 4.68
C THR A 166 12.00 -20.20 5.74
N PRO A 167 11.84 -19.53 6.89
CA PRO A 167 10.91 -19.95 7.93
C PRO A 167 9.45 -19.63 7.59
N LYS A 168 8.51 -20.26 8.32
CA LYS A 168 7.11 -19.81 8.36
C LYS A 168 7.05 -18.44 9.05
N ARG A 169 6.03 -17.64 8.71
CA ARG A 169 5.82 -16.29 9.23
C ARG A 169 5.62 -16.32 10.75
N GLU A 170 6.38 -15.50 11.48
CA GLU A 170 6.14 -15.26 12.91
C GLU A 170 4.81 -14.51 13.08
N GLN A 171 3.79 -15.18 13.62
CA GLN A 171 2.48 -14.58 13.89
C GLN A 171 2.42 -13.93 15.29
N ASP A 172 3.40 -14.22 16.13
CA ASP A 172 3.42 -13.85 17.55
C ASP A 172 3.29 -12.34 17.74
N ASN A 173 4.02 -11.53 16.97
CA ASN A 173 3.96 -10.06 17.07
C ASN A 173 2.57 -9.48 16.78
N ILE A 174 1.79 -10.09 15.88
CA ILE A 174 0.43 -9.62 15.57
C ILE A 174 -0.52 -10.04 16.67
N ILE A 175 -0.38 -11.26 17.16
CA ILE A 175 -1.22 -11.83 18.22
C ILE A 175 -0.98 -11.06 19.51
N THR A 176 0.28 -10.75 19.84
CA THR A 176 0.63 -9.93 21.00
C THR A 176 0.07 -8.51 20.88
N LEU A 177 0.24 -7.84 19.72
CA LEU A 177 -0.35 -6.51 19.49
C LEU A 177 -1.88 -6.54 19.58
N LYS A 178 -2.53 -7.53 18.97
CA LYS A 178 -3.98 -7.71 19.06
C LYS A 178 -4.40 -7.86 20.51
N ASN A 179 -3.75 -8.76 21.26
CA ASN A 179 -4.07 -9.01 22.65
C ASN A 179 -3.84 -7.76 23.51
N GLN A 180 -2.77 -7.00 23.25
CA GLN A 180 -2.49 -5.71 23.90
C GLN A 180 -3.58 -4.67 23.64
N ILE A 181 -4.02 -4.53 22.38
CA ILE A 181 -5.14 -3.64 22.03
C ILE A 181 -6.40 -4.06 22.78
N ASP A 182 -6.71 -5.36 22.75
CA ASP A 182 -7.91 -5.89 23.38
C ASP A 182 -7.88 -5.68 24.91
N THR A 183 -6.78 -6.01 25.60
CA THR A 183 -6.67 -5.76 27.05
C THR A 183 -6.77 -4.29 27.39
N LEU A 184 -6.02 -3.41 26.70
CA LEU A 184 -6.07 -1.97 26.98
C LEU A 184 -7.46 -1.37 26.71
N PHE A 185 -8.10 -1.78 25.61
CA PHE A 185 -9.44 -1.31 25.27
C PHE A 185 -10.47 -1.69 26.35
N PHE A 186 -10.48 -2.95 26.80
CA PHE A 186 -11.42 -3.39 27.83
C PHE A 186 -11.11 -2.83 29.21
N GLN A 187 -9.83 -2.64 29.56
CA GLN A 187 -9.42 -1.97 30.80
C GLN A 187 -9.91 -0.51 30.84
N ILE A 188 -9.68 0.24 29.77
CA ILE A 188 -10.13 1.63 29.65
C ILE A 188 -11.66 1.73 29.77
N LEU A 189 -12.40 0.81 29.17
CA LEU A 189 -13.86 0.79 29.30
C LEU A 189 -14.33 0.39 30.69
N HIS A 190 -13.69 -0.59 31.34
CA HIS A 190 -14.00 -0.96 32.72
C HIS A 190 -13.77 0.21 33.69
N ASP A 191 -12.63 0.89 33.57
CA ASP A 191 -12.33 2.04 34.42
C ASP A 191 -13.26 3.23 34.14
N SER A 192 -13.71 3.41 32.89
CA SER A 192 -14.68 4.45 32.48
C SER A 192 -16.12 4.18 32.94
N LEU A 193 -16.59 2.94 32.74
CA LEU A 193 -18.00 2.57 32.87
C LEU A 193 -18.33 2.06 34.26
N GLU A 194 -17.48 1.20 34.83
CA GLU A 194 -17.75 0.54 36.11
C GLU A 194 -17.14 1.33 37.27
N LYS A 195 -15.83 1.63 37.22
CA LYS A 195 -15.14 2.30 38.35
C LYS A 195 -15.26 3.82 38.38
N LYS A 196 -15.58 4.45 37.25
CA LYS A 196 -15.64 5.93 37.10
C LYS A 196 -14.32 6.63 37.44
N HIS A 197 -13.18 5.99 37.17
CA HIS A 197 -11.89 6.61 37.37
C HIS A 197 -11.55 7.60 36.24
N PRO A 198 -10.84 8.71 36.54
CA PRO A 198 -10.33 9.60 35.51
C PRO A 198 -9.29 8.86 34.67
N ILE A 199 -9.52 8.80 33.36
CA ILE A 199 -8.62 8.11 32.43
C ILE A 199 -7.52 9.07 32.02
N LYS A 200 -6.27 8.59 32.08
CA LYS A 200 -5.11 9.38 31.66
C LYS A 200 -5.13 9.51 30.14
N GLN A 201 -4.98 10.73 29.63
CA GLN A 201 -4.92 10.99 28.19
C GLN A 201 -3.80 10.18 27.50
N HIS A 202 -2.70 9.95 28.21
CA HIS A 202 -1.57 9.14 27.74
C HIS A 202 -1.99 7.71 27.33
N ASP A 203 -2.88 7.07 28.08
CA ASP A 203 -3.29 5.69 27.83
C ASP A 203 -4.17 5.59 26.58
N ILE A 204 -5.01 6.61 26.36
CA ILE A 204 -5.84 6.76 25.15
C ILE A 204 -4.95 6.99 23.92
N ASP A 205 -3.99 7.90 24.02
CA ASP A 205 -3.06 8.20 22.93
C ASP A 205 -2.21 6.97 22.57
N TYR A 206 -1.74 6.23 23.57
CA TYR A 206 -1.02 4.97 23.38
C TYR A 206 -1.89 3.89 22.69
N LEU A 207 -3.14 3.74 23.10
CA LEU A 207 -4.08 2.83 22.44
C LEU A 207 -4.29 3.21 20.96
N TRP A 208 -4.49 4.49 20.65
CA TRP A 208 -4.64 4.96 19.27
C TRP A 208 -3.42 4.66 18.40
N GLN A 209 -2.22 4.89 18.93
CA GLN A 209 -0.97 4.58 18.23
C GLN A 209 -0.82 3.07 17.98
N THR A 210 -1.17 2.25 18.97
CA THR A 210 -1.12 0.78 18.87
C THR A 210 -2.17 0.25 17.88
N MET A 211 -3.38 0.81 17.87
CA MET A 211 -4.39 0.49 16.87
C MET A 211 -3.97 0.90 15.45
N ALA A 212 -3.35 2.08 15.29
CA ALA A 212 -2.85 2.54 13.99
C ALA A 212 -1.71 1.65 13.47
N SER A 213 -0.77 1.25 14.33
CA SER A 213 0.31 0.33 13.94
C SER A 213 -0.22 -1.07 13.61
N TYR A 214 -1.20 -1.57 14.37
CA TYR A 214 -1.85 -2.84 14.07
C TYR A 214 -2.60 -2.80 12.74
N ASP A 215 -3.30 -1.72 12.38
CA ASP A 215 -3.95 -1.59 11.05
C ASP A 215 -2.93 -1.58 9.90
N GLU A 216 -1.77 -0.92 10.08
CA GLU A 216 -0.67 -0.92 9.10
C GLU A 216 -0.07 -2.33 8.92
N ILE A 217 0.13 -3.05 10.03
CA ILE A 217 0.58 -4.44 10.03
C ILE A 217 -0.47 -5.32 9.34
N LEU A 218 -1.76 -5.18 9.64
CA LEU A 218 -2.85 -5.92 9.00
C LEU A 218 -2.87 -5.73 7.49
N GLU A 219 -2.56 -4.53 6.99
CA GLU A 219 -2.45 -4.30 5.54
C GLU A 219 -1.29 -5.10 4.92
N THR A 220 -0.15 -5.19 5.62
CA THR A 220 0.99 -6.03 5.22
C THR A 220 0.69 -7.53 5.35
N HIS A 221 -0.26 -7.91 6.20
CA HIS A 221 -0.70 -9.30 6.40
C HIS A 221 -1.88 -9.70 5.51
N ARG A 222 -2.46 -8.75 4.76
CA ARG A 222 -3.46 -9.04 3.71
C ARG A 222 -2.89 -9.87 2.55
N ILE A 223 -1.56 -9.90 2.47
CA ILE A 223 -0.75 -10.71 1.59
C ILE A 223 -0.96 -12.19 1.97
N GLY A 224 -1.72 -12.93 1.17
CA GLY A 224 -1.96 -14.36 1.35
C GLY A 224 -3.24 -14.91 0.70
N TRP A 225 -3.40 -16.23 0.85
CA TRP A 225 -4.55 -17.03 0.38
C TRP A 225 -5.90 -16.54 0.97
N ARG A 226 -7.04 -16.89 0.35
CA ARG A 226 -8.39 -16.36 0.69
C ARG A 226 -8.75 -16.42 2.19
N TYR A 227 -8.19 -17.37 2.92
CA TYR A 227 -8.37 -17.54 4.37
C TYR A 227 -7.85 -16.35 5.19
N HIS A 228 -6.62 -15.92 4.95
CA HIS A 228 -6.00 -14.78 5.65
C HIS A 228 -6.75 -13.47 5.37
N ARG A 229 -7.26 -13.28 4.13
CA ARG A 229 -8.07 -12.11 3.78
C ARG A 229 -9.35 -12.00 4.60
N LYS A 230 -10.01 -13.12 4.93
CA LYS A 230 -11.20 -13.13 5.80
C LYS A 230 -10.84 -12.79 7.25
N GLN A 231 -9.72 -13.29 7.77
CA GLN A 231 -9.26 -12.98 9.12
C GLN A 231 -8.89 -11.50 9.28
N VAL A 232 -8.14 -10.94 8.32
CA VAL A 232 -7.81 -9.51 8.30
C VAL A 232 -9.06 -8.64 8.24
N ALA A 233 -10.07 -9.03 7.44
CA ALA A 233 -11.33 -8.31 7.38
C ALA A 233 -12.08 -8.31 8.73
N LYS A 234 -12.11 -9.45 9.44
CA LYS A 234 -12.69 -9.55 10.79
C LYS A 234 -11.93 -8.68 11.80
N ALA A 235 -10.60 -8.74 11.78
CA ALA A 235 -9.76 -7.93 12.66
C ALA A 235 -10.00 -6.42 12.45
N ARG A 236 -10.11 -5.98 11.19
CA ARG A 236 -10.43 -4.58 10.85
C ARG A 236 -11.83 -4.17 11.30
N GLN A 237 -12.81 -5.06 11.18
CA GLN A 237 -14.15 -4.79 11.68
C GLN A 237 -14.15 -4.60 13.20
N LYS A 238 -13.45 -5.46 13.96
CA LYS A 238 -13.30 -5.31 15.42
C LYS A 238 -12.63 -3.96 15.75
N LEU A 239 -11.50 -3.66 15.12
CA LEU A 239 -10.74 -2.43 15.32
C LEU A 239 -11.54 -1.16 14.99
N MET A 240 -12.34 -1.20 13.92
CA MET A 240 -13.25 -0.12 13.53
C MET A 240 -14.32 0.14 14.59
N PHE A 241 -14.92 -0.90 15.19
CA PHE A 241 -15.92 -0.68 16.23
C PHE A 241 -15.30 -0.24 17.57
N GLN A 242 -14.12 -0.77 17.91
CA GLN A 242 -13.33 -0.28 19.05
C GLN A 242 -13.02 1.23 18.90
N SER A 243 -12.61 1.67 17.70
CA SER A 243 -12.29 3.08 17.45
C SER A 243 -13.51 3.98 17.55
N GLN A 244 -14.67 3.52 17.06
CA GLN A 244 -15.92 4.27 17.17
C GLN A 244 -16.35 4.49 18.62
N ILE A 245 -16.14 3.49 19.48
CA ILE A 245 -16.44 3.58 20.92
C ILE A 245 -15.45 4.55 21.58
N LEU A 246 -14.16 4.42 21.29
CA LEU A 246 -13.09 5.23 21.88
C LEU A 246 -13.25 6.73 21.58
N LEU A 247 -13.72 7.10 20.37
CA LEU A 247 -13.98 8.50 19.97
C LEU A 247 -15.06 9.20 20.81
N HIS A 248 -15.85 8.47 21.61
CA HIS A 248 -16.93 9.01 22.41
C HIS A 248 -16.78 8.69 23.90
N LEU A 249 -15.57 8.33 24.32
CA LEU A 249 -15.31 7.86 25.68
C LEU A 249 -15.72 8.88 26.76
N ASP A 250 -15.42 10.16 26.57
CA ASP A 250 -15.76 11.24 27.53
C ASP A 250 -17.27 11.30 27.83
N LYS A 251 -18.10 10.93 26.86
CA LYS A 251 -19.57 10.95 27.04
C LYS A 251 -20.05 9.86 27.97
N TYR A 252 -19.37 8.73 27.99
CA TYR A 252 -19.80 7.56 28.77
C TYR A 252 -19.60 7.75 30.27
N GLN A 253 -18.79 8.73 30.68
CA GLN A 253 -18.64 9.11 32.08
C GLN A 253 -19.98 9.48 32.73
N SER A 254 -20.90 10.07 31.97
CA SER A 254 -22.24 10.47 32.44
C SER A 254 -23.24 9.32 32.66
N ILE A 255 -22.94 8.11 32.18
CA ILE A 255 -23.82 6.95 32.29
C ILE A 255 -23.70 6.36 33.70
N ALA A 256 -24.80 5.93 34.32
CA ALA A 256 -24.75 5.24 35.62
C ALA A 256 -23.84 4.00 35.57
N PRO A 257 -23.05 3.73 36.61
CA PRO A 257 -22.14 2.60 36.60
C PRO A 257 -22.91 1.28 36.44
N PHE A 258 -22.40 0.41 35.59
CA PHE A 258 -22.91 -0.93 35.38
C PHE A 258 -21.76 -1.91 35.14
N TYR A 259 -22.03 -3.20 35.31
CA TYR A 259 -21.03 -4.25 35.19
C TYR A 259 -20.36 -4.26 33.80
N PHE A 260 -19.03 -4.12 33.76
CA PHE A 260 -18.25 -4.21 32.53
C PHE A 260 -16.84 -4.76 32.82
N PRO A 261 -16.50 -6.01 32.45
CA PRO A 261 -15.25 -6.63 32.87
C PRO A 261 -14.01 -5.98 32.24
N ALA A 262 -12.88 -6.04 32.95
CA ALA A 262 -11.58 -5.51 32.50
C ALA A 262 -10.91 -6.32 31.38
N LEU A 263 -11.40 -7.54 31.10
CA LEU A 263 -10.93 -8.43 30.04
C LEU A 263 -12.05 -8.68 29.03
N GLU A 264 -11.70 -9.22 27.86
CA GLU A 264 -12.68 -9.53 26.81
C GLU A 264 -13.81 -10.42 27.35
N PRO A 265 -15.09 -9.96 27.33
CA PRO A 265 -16.19 -10.71 27.92
C PRO A 265 -16.52 -11.97 27.12
N THR A 266 -16.97 -13.01 27.82
CA THR A 266 -17.57 -14.22 27.23
C THR A 266 -18.92 -13.91 26.59
N GLU A 267 -19.45 -14.82 25.73
CA GLU A 267 -20.72 -14.59 25.03
C GLU A 267 -21.90 -14.33 26.00
N THR A 268 -21.91 -15.02 27.15
CA THR A 268 -22.93 -14.85 28.20
C THR A 268 -22.81 -13.50 28.89
N GLN A 269 -21.59 -13.10 29.25
CA GLN A 269 -21.32 -11.77 29.83
C GLN A 269 -21.70 -10.64 28.88
N TRP A 270 -21.42 -10.78 27.57
CA TRP A 270 -21.83 -9.79 26.57
C TRP A 270 -23.34 -9.59 26.49
N LYS A 271 -24.12 -10.68 26.52
CA LYS A 271 -25.59 -10.58 26.53
C LYS A 271 -26.09 -9.84 27.77
N HIS A 272 -25.47 -10.11 28.92
CA HIS A 272 -25.78 -9.42 30.17
C HIS A 272 -25.42 -7.92 30.13
N ILE A 273 -24.24 -7.57 29.59
CA ILE A 273 -23.82 -6.17 29.36
C ILE A 273 -24.82 -5.45 28.46
N LEU A 274 -25.25 -6.08 27.37
CA LEU A 274 -26.19 -5.49 26.42
C LEU A 274 -27.60 -5.32 27.01
N SER A 275 -28.02 -6.17 27.96
CA SER A 275 -29.29 -5.99 28.67
C SER A 275 -29.22 -4.84 29.67
N LEU A 276 -28.11 -4.69 30.40
CA LEU A 276 -27.93 -3.63 31.40
C LEU A 276 -27.64 -2.25 30.78
N CYS A 277 -26.98 -2.22 29.61
CA CYS A 277 -26.60 -0.97 28.97
C CYS A 277 -27.85 -0.15 28.59
N PRO A 278 -27.95 1.13 29.03
CA PRO A 278 -29.08 1.99 28.70
C PRO A 278 -29.15 2.24 27.20
N ALA A 279 -30.36 2.51 26.70
CA ALA A 279 -30.55 2.93 25.32
C ALA A 279 -29.80 4.25 25.07
N GLY A 280 -29.08 4.33 23.96
CA GLY A 280 -28.28 5.50 23.61
C GLY A 280 -27.10 5.17 22.69
N VAL A 281 -26.12 6.07 22.67
CA VAL A 281 -24.93 5.96 21.80
C VAL A 281 -24.11 4.72 22.12
N LEU A 282 -23.82 4.45 23.40
CA LEU A 282 -22.99 3.32 23.81
C LEU A 282 -23.59 1.98 23.37
N LYS A 283 -24.88 1.74 23.65
CA LYS A 283 -25.57 0.51 23.23
C LYS A 283 -25.58 0.33 21.72
N THR A 284 -25.75 1.42 20.96
CA THR A 284 -25.74 1.41 19.49
C THR A 284 -24.39 0.98 18.93
N LEU A 285 -23.28 1.26 19.63
CA LEU A 285 -21.92 0.90 19.22
C LEU A 285 -21.46 -0.46 19.76
N LEU A 286 -21.90 -0.89 20.95
CA LEU A 286 -21.58 -2.20 21.53
C LEU A 286 -22.21 -3.37 20.76
N ILE A 287 -23.42 -3.20 20.22
CA ILE A 287 -24.10 -4.27 19.45
C ILE A 287 -23.27 -4.70 18.22
N PRO A 288 -22.82 -3.80 17.33
CA PRO A 288 -21.92 -4.16 16.23
C PRO A 288 -20.59 -4.78 16.68
N LEU A 289 -20.00 -4.31 17.78
CA LEU A 289 -18.76 -4.87 18.34
C LEU A 289 -18.96 -6.34 18.76
N TYR A 290 -20.05 -6.65 19.46
CA TYR A 290 -20.40 -8.03 19.84
C TYR A 290 -20.46 -8.97 18.62
N TYR A 291 -21.14 -8.54 17.54
CA TYR A 291 -21.21 -9.33 16.31
C TYR A 291 -19.85 -9.46 15.61
N ALA A 292 -19.00 -8.44 15.66
CA ALA A 292 -17.65 -8.47 15.10
C ALA A 292 -16.73 -9.46 15.85
N ILE A 293 -16.87 -9.57 17.17
CA ILE A 293 -16.09 -10.49 18.02
C ILE A 293 -16.51 -11.95 17.78
N PHE A 294 -17.79 -12.29 17.92
CA PHE A 294 -18.25 -13.69 17.87
C PHE A 294 -18.50 -14.23 16.46
N GLY A 295 -18.49 -13.38 15.43
CA GLY A 295 -18.59 -13.81 14.03
C GLY A 295 -19.89 -14.55 13.65
N LYS A 296 -20.91 -14.56 14.52
CA LYS A 296 -22.25 -15.07 14.20
C LYS A 296 -22.82 -14.14 13.12
N SER A 297 -23.06 -14.71 11.95
CA SER A 297 -23.47 -13.99 10.74
C SER A 297 -24.57 -12.98 11.05
N ALA A 298 -24.26 -11.70 10.84
CA ALA A 298 -25.19 -10.57 10.86
C ALA A 298 -26.19 -10.63 9.70
N LYS A 299 -26.85 -11.78 9.49
CA LYS A 299 -27.93 -11.93 8.52
C LYS A 299 -29.22 -11.27 9.00
N HIS A 300 -29.36 -10.98 10.29
CA HIS A 300 -30.59 -10.43 10.87
C HIS A 300 -30.47 -9.03 11.48
N PHE A 301 -29.26 -8.52 11.77
CA PHE A 301 -29.06 -7.11 12.07
C PHE A 301 -28.59 -6.39 10.79
N GLU A 302 -29.49 -5.58 10.22
CA GLU A 302 -29.26 -4.59 9.16
C GLU A 302 -27.81 -4.51 8.66
N LYS A 303 -27.50 -5.27 7.60
CA LYS A 303 -26.28 -5.24 6.77
C LYS A 303 -25.12 -4.45 7.42
N VAL A 304 -24.32 -5.11 8.26
CA VAL A 304 -23.00 -4.59 8.65
C VAL A 304 -22.30 -4.13 7.38
N ASP A 305 -21.83 -2.88 7.37
CA ASP A 305 -21.14 -2.26 6.26
C ASP A 305 -20.14 -3.24 5.64
N LYS A 306 -20.23 -3.48 4.33
CA LYS A 306 -19.16 -4.18 3.62
C LYS A 306 -17.89 -3.35 3.83
N LEU A 307 -16.83 -3.95 4.36
CA LEU A 307 -15.54 -3.29 4.59
C LEU A 307 -15.02 -2.70 3.26
N LYS A 308 -15.28 -1.40 3.05
CA LYS A 308 -14.78 -0.66 1.90
C LYS A 308 -13.58 0.15 2.38
N LEU A 309 -12.41 -0.14 1.82
CA LEU A 309 -11.19 0.59 2.16
C LEU A 309 -11.12 1.89 1.34
N HIS A 310 -10.40 2.88 1.85
CA HIS A 310 -10.11 4.09 1.09
C HIS A 310 -9.23 3.75 -0.13
N GLN A 311 -9.61 4.30 -1.29
CA GLN A 311 -8.85 4.25 -2.53
C GLN A 311 -8.55 5.68 -2.96
N ASP A 312 -7.27 5.98 -3.17
CA ASP A 312 -6.82 7.31 -3.60
C ASP A 312 -6.77 7.38 -5.14
N LYS A 313 -7.92 7.73 -5.72
CA LYS A 313 -8.08 7.89 -7.18
C LYS A 313 -7.26 9.05 -7.74
N ILE A 314 -6.99 10.07 -6.92
CA ILE A 314 -6.22 11.24 -7.35
C ILE A 314 -4.75 10.85 -7.51
N SER A 315 -4.19 10.14 -6.52
CA SER A 315 -2.82 9.59 -6.66
C SER A 315 -2.69 8.63 -7.84
N ALA A 316 -3.73 7.85 -8.14
CA ALA A 316 -3.76 6.98 -9.31
C ALA A 316 -3.69 7.75 -10.63
N TRP A 317 -4.45 8.84 -10.76
CA TRP A 317 -4.38 9.71 -11.94
C TRP A 317 -3.02 10.38 -12.08
N HIS A 318 -2.43 10.87 -10.97
CA HIS A 318 -1.09 11.44 -11.01
C HIS A 318 -0.02 10.41 -11.43
N ALA A 319 -0.14 9.16 -10.96
CA ALA A 319 0.76 8.08 -11.38
C ALA A 319 0.62 7.75 -12.87
N PHE A 320 -0.61 7.73 -13.39
CA PHE A 320 -0.91 7.59 -14.82
C PHE A 320 -0.26 8.73 -15.61
N ALA A 321 -0.62 9.98 -15.30
CA ALA A 321 -0.19 11.16 -16.05
C ALA A 321 1.33 11.31 -16.04
N ARG A 322 1.98 11.10 -14.90
CA ARG A 322 3.45 11.11 -14.79
C ARG A 322 4.09 10.08 -15.69
N SER A 323 3.68 8.81 -15.56
CA SER A 323 4.27 7.74 -16.35
C SER A 323 4.06 7.96 -17.84
N PHE A 324 2.84 8.36 -18.24
CA PHE A 324 2.49 8.67 -19.62
C PHE A 324 3.36 9.81 -20.17
N MET A 325 3.39 10.97 -19.51
CA MET A 325 4.11 12.14 -20.00
C MET A 325 5.61 11.90 -20.11
N THR A 326 6.22 11.26 -19.10
CA THR A 326 7.67 11.03 -19.13
C THR A 326 8.06 10.04 -20.22
N ILE A 327 7.29 8.96 -20.40
CA ILE A 327 7.62 7.91 -21.37
C ILE A 327 7.27 8.35 -22.79
N ALA A 328 6.20 9.11 -22.99
CA ALA A 328 5.92 9.75 -24.26
C ALA A 328 7.03 10.73 -24.66
N ALA A 329 7.52 11.56 -23.73
CA ALA A 329 8.60 12.50 -24.01
C ALA A 329 9.91 11.80 -24.39
N VAL A 330 10.35 10.80 -23.62
CA VAL A 330 11.57 10.03 -23.93
C VAL A 330 11.39 9.21 -25.21
N GLY A 331 10.21 8.63 -25.43
CA GLY A 331 9.89 7.91 -26.66
C GLY A 331 9.91 8.80 -27.91
N LEU A 332 9.38 10.02 -27.83
CA LEU A 332 9.45 10.99 -28.93
C LEU A 332 10.90 11.40 -29.23
N LEU A 333 11.71 11.61 -28.20
CA LEU A 333 13.15 11.86 -28.37
C LEU A 333 13.86 10.66 -29.02
N TRP A 334 13.51 9.44 -28.65
CA TRP A 334 14.04 8.23 -29.29
C TRP A 334 13.64 8.15 -30.77
N LEU A 335 12.40 8.47 -31.12
CA LEU A 335 11.95 8.51 -32.52
C LEU A 335 12.67 9.59 -33.33
N TRP A 336 12.95 10.74 -32.73
CA TRP A 336 13.63 11.83 -33.42
C TRP A 336 15.14 11.56 -33.61
N THR A 337 15.81 11.02 -32.60
CA THR A 337 17.26 10.80 -32.63
C THR A 337 17.67 9.45 -33.18
N GLN A 338 16.79 8.45 -33.13
CA GLN A 338 17.06 7.04 -33.46
C GLN A 338 18.23 6.43 -32.65
N TRP A 339 18.56 7.02 -31.50
CA TRP A 339 19.66 6.54 -30.66
C TRP A 339 19.24 5.33 -29.82
N GLN A 340 19.88 4.18 -30.05
CA GLN A 340 19.61 2.94 -29.31
C GLN A 340 19.79 3.08 -27.79
N VAL A 341 20.67 3.98 -27.35
CA VAL A 341 20.90 4.33 -25.93
C VAL A 341 19.60 4.77 -25.25
N LEU A 342 18.70 5.48 -25.94
CA LEU A 342 17.43 5.92 -25.37
C LEU A 342 16.44 4.77 -25.14
N ALA A 343 16.57 3.65 -25.87
CA ALA A 343 15.76 2.46 -25.62
C ALA A 343 16.11 1.83 -24.26
N TYR A 344 17.41 1.75 -23.92
CA TYR A 344 17.88 1.32 -22.60
C TYR A 344 17.48 2.29 -21.48
N LEU A 345 17.51 3.60 -21.75
CA LEU A 345 16.99 4.60 -20.82
C LEU A 345 15.49 4.38 -20.56
N THR A 346 14.71 4.16 -21.62
CA THR A 346 13.25 3.92 -21.50
C THR A 346 12.96 2.66 -20.68
N LEU A 347 13.75 1.60 -20.87
CA LEU A 347 13.67 0.39 -20.05
C LEU A 347 13.92 0.70 -18.57
N GLY A 348 15.06 1.34 -18.23
CA GLY A 348 15.38 1.70 -16.84
C GLY A 348 14.34 2.63 -16.22
N LEU A 349 13.94 3.67 -16.96
CA LEU A 349 12.95 4.66 -16.55
C LEU A 349 11.57 4.03 -16.27
N SER A 350 11.12 3.09 -17.11
CA SER A 350 9.82 2.44 -16.92
C SER A 350 9.73 1.67 -15.60
N VAL A 351 10.79 0.98 -15.21
CA VAL A 351 10.88 0.27 -13.93
C VAL A 351 10.81 1.27 -12.78
N MET A 352 11.54 2.38 -12.89
CA MET A 352 11.58 3.42 -11.85
C MET A 352 10.22 4.12 -11.66
N LEU A 353 9.54 4.46 -12.75
CA LEU A 353 8.23 5.11 -12.68
C LEU A 353 7.15 4.18 -12.13
N ALA A 354 7.14 2.91 -12.54
CA ALA A 354 6.11 1.96 -12.14
C ALA A 354 6.29 1.48 -10.69
N LEU A 355 7.46 0.96 -10.33
CA LEU A 355 7.66 0.32 -9.02
C LEU A 355 7.65 1.30 -7.85
N PHE A 356 8.07 2.55 -8.08
CA PHE A 356 8.22 3.54 -7.01
C PHE A 356 7.08 4.56 -6.96
N ALA A 357 6.08 4.49 -7.87
CA ALA A 357 4.91 5.37 -7.86
C ALA A 357 4.15 5.36 -6.52
N SER A 358 4.14 4.21 -5.83
CA SER A 358 3.43 4.04 -4.56
C SER A 358 4.19 4.51 -3.33
N LEU A 359 5.46 4.91 -3.46
CA LEU A 359 6.22 5.45 -2.32
C LEU A 359 5.70 6.83 -1.90
N ASP A 360 5.92 7.17 -0.63
CA ASP A 360 5.57 8.49 -0.11
C ASP A 360 6.53 9.59 -0.59
N TYR A 361 7.83 9.25 -0.72
CA TYR A 361 8.89 10.17 -1.17
C TYR A 361 9.78 9.54 -2.27
N PRO A 362 9.21 9.23 -3.45
CA PRO A 362 9.93 8.53 -4.51
C PRO A 362 11.17 9.30 -4.97
N ALA A 363 11.08 10.62 -5.16
CA ALA A 363 12.21 11.44 -5.63
C ALA A 363 13.44 11.38 -4.69
N ARG A 364 13.23 11.33 -3.36
CA ARG A 364 14.35 11.20 -2.40
C ARG A 364 14.96 9.81 -2.47
N PHE A 365 14.12 8.80 -2.63
CA PHE A 365 14.54 7.39 -2.71
C PHE A 365 15.38 7.12 -3.98
N MET A 366 15.12 7.83 -5.09
CA MET A 366 15.88 7.72 -6.33
C MET A 366 17.40 7.96 -6.16
N LYS A 367 17.81 8.78 -5.19
CA LYS A 367 19.25 9.01 -4.93
C LYS A 367 19.97 7.72 -4.50
N ASN A 368 19.33 6.92 -3.66
CA ASN A 368 19.90 5.65 -3.19
C ASN A 368 19.96 4.64 -4.35
N ILE A 369 18.89 4.58 -5.14
CA ILE A 369 18.83 3.76 -6.35
C ILE A 369 19.99 4.13 -7.28
N PHE A 370 20.13 5.43 -7.60
CA PHE A 370 21.20 5.93 -8.45
C PHE A 370 22.58 5.49 -7.96
N THR A 371 22.87 5.62 -6.67
CA THR A 371 24.15 5.18 -6.10
C THR A 371 24.37 3.66 -6.24
N GLY A 372 23.33 2.85 -6.00
CA GLY A 372 23.40 1.41 -6.19
C GLY A 372 23.64 1.01 -7.65
N GLN A 373 22.90 1.62 -8.58
CA GLN A 373 23.06 1.39 -10.01
C GLN A 373 24.41 1.83 -10.54
N LEU A 374 24.97 2.94 -10.02
CA LEU A 374 26.31 3.40 -10.37
C LEU A 374 27.38 2.36 -10.01
N PHE A 375 27.40 1.87 -8.77
CA PHE A 375 28.33 0.82 -8.36
C PHE A 375 28.08 -0.51 -9.10
N GLY A 376 26.81 -0.83 -9.38
CA GLY A 376 26.44 -2.03 -10.13
C GLY A 376 26.94 -1.98 -11.57
N ALA A 377 26.83 -0.82 -12.23
CA ALA A 377 27.32 -0.58 -13.57
C ALA A 377 28.85 -0.61 -13.64
N ILE A 378 29.54 -0.01 -12.68
CA ILE A 378 31.01 -0.10 -12.57
C ILE A 378 31.45 -1.55 -12.43
N THR A 379 30.78 -2.33 -11.56
CA THR A 379 31.10 -3.75 -11.36
C THR A 379 30.87 -4.57 -12.65
N ALA A 380 29.76 -4.31 -13.35
CA ALA A 380 29.48 -4.97 -14.62
C ALA A 380 30.53 -4.65 -15.68
N LEU A 381 30.89 -3.37 -15.84
CA LEU A 381 31.92 -2.95 -16.80
C LEU A 381 33.29 -3.56 -16.50
N ILE A 382 33.67 -3.65 -15.22
CA ILE A 382 34.90 -4.35 -14.81
C ILE A 382 34.82 -5.82 -15.22
N CYS A 383 33.73 -6.51 -14.90
CA CYS A 383 33.58 -7.92 -15.29
C CYS A 383 33.59 -8.10 -16.83
N THR A 384 32.91 -7.24 -17.58
CA THR A 384 32.85 -7.30 -19.04
C THR A 384 34.19 -7.03 -19.71
N TRP A 385 34.96 -6.04 -19.26
CA TRP A 385 36.21 -5.65 -19.94
C TRP A 385 37.48 -6.25 -19.33
N TYR A 386 37.42 -6.74 -18.10
CA TYR A 386 38.56 -7.38 -17.44
C TYR A 386 38.42 -8.90 -17.36
N LEU A 387 37.23 -9.45 -17.06
CA LEU A 387 37.07 -10.91 -16.85
C LEU A 387 36.67 -11.64 -18.14
N TRP A 388 35.69 -11.13 -18.91
CA TRP A 388 35.20 -11.81 -20.11
C TRP A 388 36.22 -12.04 -21.24
N PRO A 389 37.28 -11.23 -21.44
CA PRO A 389 38.32 -11.56 -22.41
C PRO A 389 39.03 -12.89 -22.14
N PHE A 390 39.00 -13.38 -20.90
CA PHE A 390 39.54 -14.69 -20.52
C PHE A 390 38.54 -15.84 -20.70
N ALA A 391 37.31 -15.56 -21.16
CA ALA A 391 36.27 -16.56 -21.35
C ALA A 391 36.37 -17.22 -22.75
N SER A 392 36.39 -18.55 -22.75
CA SER A 392 36.40 -19.41 -23.94
C SER A 392 35.00 -19.88 -24.34
N SER A 393 34.00 -19.67 -23.49
CA SER A 393 32.62 -20.11 -23.71
C SER A 393 31.63 -19.24 -22.92
N SER A 394 30.35 -19.25 -23.34
CA SER A 394 29.27 -18.58 -22.61
C SER A 394 29.11 -19.13 -21.17
N TRP A 395 29.36 -20.42 -20.95
CA TRP A 395 29.40 -21.02 -19.61
C TRP A 395 30.45 -20.39 -18.69
N GLN A 396 31.65 -20.11 -19.22
CA GLN A 396 32.72 -19.46 -18.46
C GLN A 396 32.36 -18.00 -18.15
N MET A 397 31.71 -17.30 -19.09
CA MET A 397 31.18 -15.94 -18.83
C MET A 397 30.14 -15.97 -17.71
N THR A 398 29.26 -16.97 -17.70
CA THR A 398 28.26 -17.19 -16.63
C THR A 398 28.92 -17.46 -15.28
N PHE A 399 30.00 -18.24 -15.25
CA PHE A 399 30.77 -18.48 -14.04
C PHE A 399 31.39 -17.19 -13.48
N PHE A 400 31.89 -16.29 -14.34
CA PHE A 400 32.44 -15.00 -13.93
C PHE A 400 31.41 -14.02 -13.36
N ILE A 401 30.10 -14.30 -13.49
CA ILE A 401 29.03 -13.53 -12.83
C ILE A 401 28.91 -13.90 -11.33
N ILE A 402 29.35 -15.09 -10.92
CA ILE A 402 29.20 -15.58 -9.53
C ILE A 402 29.84 -14.62 -8.50
N PRO A 403 31.09 -14.13 -8.65
CA PRO A 403 31.67 -13.18 -7.72
C PRO A 403 30.84 -11.90 -7.56
N VAL A 404 30.17 -11.44 -8.62
CA VAL A 404 29.29 -10.27 -8.61
C VAL A 404 27.99 -10.54 -7.83
N ILE A 405 27.44 -11.75 -7.94
CA ILE A 405 26.28 -12.14 -7.11
C ILE A 405 26.69 -12.25 -5.63
N ILE A 406 27.88 -12.79 -5.35
CA ILE A 406 28.40 -12.93 -3.98
C ILE A 406 28.70 -11.57 -3.35
N SER A 407 29.29 -10.62 -4.08
CA SER A 407 29.50 -9.25 -3.56
C SER A 407 28.17 -8.59 -3.17
N GLY A 408 27.11 -8.86 -3.93
CA GLY A 408 25.74 -8.46 -3.60
C GLY A 408 25.27 -8.92 -2.23
N VAL A 409 25.63 -10.14 -1.79
CA VAL A 409 25.29 -10.67 -0.46
C VAL A 409 25.93 -9.83 0.64
N ILE A 410 27.20 -9.46 0.47
CA ILE A 410 27.96 -8.66 1.44
C ILE A 410 27.30 -7.29 1.59
N ILE A 411 26.99 -6.62 0.48
CA ILE A 411 26.35 -5.30 0.46
C ILE A 411 24.95 -5.35 1.08
N PHE A 412 24.15 -6.39 0.77
CA PHE A 412 22.80 -6.56 1.30
C PHE A 412 22.78 -6.80 2.82
N SER A 413 23.85 -7.39 3.35
CA SER A 413 23.98 -7.75 4.77
C SER A 413 24.33 -6.56 5.66
N HIS A 414 24.89 -5.49 5.09
CA HIS A 414 25.38 -4.33 5.83
C HIS A 414 24.29 -3.28 6.06
N ASN A 415 24.13 -2.81 7.31
CA ASN A 415 23.05 -1.91 7.72
C ASN A 415 23.01 -0.57 6.97
N ARG A 416 24.18 -0.03 6.57
CA ARG A 416 24.23 1.25 5.82
C ARG A 416 24.00 1.07 4.32
N LEU A 417 24.29 -0.11 3.77
CA LEU A 417 24.31 -0.35 2.32
C LEU A 417 23.05 -1.09 1.81
N ILE A 418 22.17 -1.54 2.71
CA ILE A 418 20.96 -2.27 2.34
C ILE A 418 20.09 -1.54 1.31
N LEU A 419 20.00 -0.21 1.39
CA LEU A 419 19.18 0.59 0.47
C LEU A 419 19.73 0.67 -0.96
N ILE A 420 21.03 0.38 -1.14
CA ILE A 420 21.67 0.38 -2.47
C ILE A 420 21.85 -1.04 -3.04
N ALA A 421 21.82 -2.06 -2.17
CA ALA A 421 22.19 -3.44 -2.51
C ALA A 421 21.32 -4.07 -3.61
N PHE A 422 20.01 -3.82 -3.57
CA PHE A 422 19.08 -4.44 -4.52
C PHE A 422 19.34 -3.95 -5.95
N ASP A 423 19.42 -2.63 -6.14
CA ASP A 423 19.68 -2.03 -7.46
C ASP A 423 21.11 -2.25 -7.94
N TYR A 424 22.09 -2.38 -7.02
CA TYR A 424 23.44 -2.84 -7.35
C TYR A 424 23.40 -4.18 -8.08
N ILE A 425 22.79 -5.20 -7.47
CA ILE A 425 22.71 -6.55 -8.08
C ILE A 425 21.87 -6.52 -9.36
N MET A 426 20.73 -5.82 -9.36
CA MET A 426 19.86 -5.77 -10.54
C MET A 426 20.57 -5.15 -11.75
N VAL A 427 21.21 -3.99 -11.60
CA VAL A 427 21.90 -3.35 -12.73
C VAL A 427 23.15 -4.11 -13.15
N SER A 428 23.89 -4.70 -12.20
CA SER A 428 25.00 -5.58 -12.57
C SER A 428 24.52 -6.75 -13.44
N LEU A 429 23.43 -7.42 -13.08
CA LEU A 429 22.87 -8.52 -13.87
C LEU A 429 22.29 -8.06 -15.22
N ILE A 430 21.65 -6.88 -15.29
CA ILE A 430 21.11 -6.36 -16.57
C ILE A 430 22.21 -6.14 -17.60
N LEU A 431 23.36 -5.61 -17.15
CA LEU A 431 24.51 -5.30 -18.00
C LEU A 431 25.37 -6.55 -18.32
N LEU A 432 25.40 -7.53 -17.41
CA LEU A 432 26.11 -8.79 -17.60
C LEU A 432 25.24 -9.78 -18.40
N GLN A 433 25.29 -9.65 -19.72
CA GLN A 433 24.62 -10.55 -20.67
C GLN A 433 25.63 -11.57 -21.24
N PRO A 434 25.69 -12.81 -20.73
CA PRO A 434 26.71 -13.78 -21.13
C PRO A 434 26.43 -14.35 -22.54
N SER A 435 26.91 -13.67 -23.58
CA SER A 435 26.85 -14.13 -24.97
C SER A 435 28.25 -14.33 -25.55
N TYR A 436 28.48 -15.51 -26.14
CA TYR A 436 29.75 -15.85 -26.78
C TYR A 436 29.54 -16.11 -28.29
N PRO A 437 30.35 -15.54 -29.19
CA PRO A 437 31.45 -14.60 -28.91
C PRO A 437 30.94 -13.23 -28.45
N PHE A 438 31.72 -12.57 -27.58
CA PHE A 438 31.39 -11.22 -27.09
C PHE A 438 31.53 -10.19 -28.22
N SER A 439 30.45 -9.47 -28.52
CA SER A 439 30.34 -8.60 -29.69
C SER A 439 30.16 -7.11 -29.39
N LEU A 440 30.06 -6.71 -28.11
CA LEU A 440 29.83 -5.31 -27.72
C LEU A 440 31.13 -4.49 -27.76
N SER A 441 31.07 -3.31 -28.39
CA SER A 441 32.18 -2.35 -28.32
C SER A 441 32.22 -1.61 -26.98
N LEU A 442 33.38 -1.05 -26.64
CA LEU A 442 33.57 -0.28 -25.40
C LEU A 442 32.65 0.95 -25.34
N PRO A 443 32.53 1.77 -26.40
CA PRO A 443 31.61 2.92 -26.39
C PRO A 443 30.14 2.51 -26.21
N GLN A 444 29.71 1.40 -26.83
CA GLN A 444 28.35 0.88 -26.66
C GLN A 444 28.10 0.38 -25.24
N SER A 445 29.07 -0.32 -24.63
CA SER A 445 28.98 -0.82 -23.25
C SER A 445 28.83 0.33 -22.25
N ILE A 446 29.64 1.38 -22.41
CA ILE A 446 29.55 2.59 -21.58
C ILE A 446 28.24 3.33 -21.84
N GLY A 447 27.82 3.47 -23.10
CA GLY A 447 26.55 4.09 -23.48
C GLY A 447 25.35 3.41 -22.82
N ASN A 448 25.29 2.07 -22.86
CA ASN A 448 24.23 1.30 -22.22
C ASN A 448 24.24 1.45 -20.69
N ALA A 449 25.42 1.48 -20.08
CA ALA A 449 25.57 1.72 -18.65
C ALA A 449 25.05 3.11 -18.24
N ILE A 450 25.45 4.17 -18.97
CA ILE A 450 24.99 5.55 -18.73
C ILE A 450 23.46 5.65 -18.92
N ALA A 451 22.91 4.99 -19.94
CA ALA A 451 21.47 4.98 -20.19
C ALA A 451 20.67 4.40 -19.02
N ILE A 452 21.10 3.25 -18.49
CA ILE A 452 20.40 2.59 -17.38
C ILE A 452 20.55 3.43 -16.10
N VAL A 453 21.76 3.89 -15.79
CA VAL A 453 22.08 4.65 -14.56
C VAL A 453 21.45 6.05 -14.56
N SER A 454 21.18 6.64 -15.73
CA SER A 454 20.45 7.92 -15.82
C SER A 454 18.93 7.77 -15.62
N GLY A 455 18.37 6.56 -15.73
CA GLY A 455 16.95 6.28 -15.50
C GLY A 455 16.40 6.81 -14.17
N PRO A 456 17.04 6.51 -13.01
CA PRO A 456 16.65 7.07 -11.72
C PRO A 456 16.71 8.60 -11.64
N LEU A 457 17.64 9.25 -12.35
CA LEU A 457 17.74 10.72 -12.35
C LEU A 457 16.57 11.35 -13.11
N VAL A 458 16.22 10.79 -14.27
CA VAL A 458 15.04 11.23 -15.05
C VAL A 458 13.76 10.94 -14.27
N ALA A 459 13.66 9.77 -13.65
CA ALA A 459 12.53 9.43 -12.78
C ALA A 459 12.43 10.39 -11.58
N MET A 460 13.56 10.76 -10.97
CA MET A 460 13.62 11.73 -9.88
C MET A 460 13.06 13.09 -10.30
N ALA A 461 13.46 13.59 -11.48
CA ALA A 461 12.92 14.82 -12.06
C ALA A 461 11.41 14.71 -12.32
N ALA A 462 10.95 13.59 -12.88
CA ALA A 462 9.53 13.33 -13.12
C ALA A 462 8.71 13.30 -11.80
N PHE A 463 9.21 12.64 -10.75
CA PHE A 463 8.56 12.62 -9.44
C PHE A 463 8.59 13.98 -8.72
N ALA A 464 9.58 14.82 -9.01
CA ALA A 464 9.69 16.15 -8.43
C ALA A 464 8.81 17.19 -9.15
N TRP A 465 8.72 17.13 -10.49
CA TRP A 465 8.06 18.16 -11.29
C TRP A 465 6.65 17.79 -11.75
N ILE A 466 6.40 16.52 -12.09
CA ILE A 466 5.09 16.08 -12.59
C ILE A 466 4.23 15.58 -11.41
N TYR A 467 3.46 16.50 -10.84
CA TYR A 467 2.60 16.31 -9.65
C TYR A 467 3.37 15.74 -8.45
N PRO A 468 4.10 16.59 -7.69
CA PRO A 468 4.90 16.13 -6.55
C PRO A 468 4.03 15.47 -5.48
N THR A 469 4.41 14.25 -5.07
CA THR A 469 3.75 13.50 -3.99
C THR A 469 4.18 14.08 -2.64
N ASN A 470 3.35 14.95 -2.06
CA ASN A 470 3.59 15.53 -0.73
C ASN A 470 2.57 14.96 0.27
N PRO A 471 3.00 14.34 1.39
CA PRO A 471 2.07 13.81 2.39
C PRO A 471 1.16 14.87 3.00
N THR A 472 1.58 16.14 3.10
CA THR A 472 0.72 17.23 3.56
C THR A 472 -0.46 17.45 2.61
N LYS A 473 -0.23 17.41 1.29
CA LYS A 473 -1.30 17.50 0.28
C LYS A 473 -2.22 16.28 0.32
N ARG A 474 -1.65 15.07 0.48
CA ARG A 474 -2.42 13.83 0.64
C ARG A 474 -3.29 13.88 1.89
N TYR A 475 -2.77 14.42 2.99
CA TYR A 475 -3.50 14.62 4.24
C TYR A 475 -4.69 15.59 4.03
N GLN A 476 -4.46 16.75 3.42
CA GLN A 476 -5.53 17.71 3.10
C GLN A 476 -6.62 17.10 2.20
N GLN A 477 -6.21 16.35 1.17
CA GLN A 477 -7.13 15.62 0.28
C GLN A 477 -7.93 14.56 1.04
N LEU A 478 -7.31 13.83 1.97
CA LEU A 478 -8.00 12.84 2.79
C LEU A 478 -9.07 13.50 3.67
N ILE A 479 -8.78 14.65 4.27
CA ILE A 479 -9.76 15.42 5.05
C ILE A 479 -10.92 15.87 4.16
N TYR A 480 -10.62 16.43 2.99
CA TYR A 480 -11.64 16.83 2.00
C TYR A 480 -12.54 15.66 1.57
N LEU A 481 -11.95 14.50 1.26
CA LEU A 481 -12.74 13.31 0.92
C LEU A 481 -13.58 12.83 2.10
N SER A 482 -13.04 12.90 3.32
CA SER A 482 -13.76 12.54 4.55
C SER A 482 -14.96 13.45 4.80
N GLU A 483 -14.84 14.74 4.46
CA GLU A 483 -15.95 15.69 4.46
C GLU A 483 -17.03 15.32 3.44
N GLN A 484 -16.65 15.00 2.21
CA GLN A 484 -17.60 14.53 1.20
C GLN A 484 -18.32 13.24 1.64
N GLN A 485 -17.60 12.31 2.27
CA GLN A 485 -18.19 11.08 2.81
C GLN A 485 -19.19 11.40 3.93
N PHE A 486 -18.86 12.34 4.81
CA PHE A 486 -19.76 12.82 5.85
C PHE A 486 -21.08 13.29 5.25
N LYS A 487 -21.02 14.18 4.24
CA LYS A 487 -22.19 14.70 3.52
C LYS A 487 -23.00 13.60 2.84
N GLN A 488 -22.33 12.63 2.18
CA GLN A 488 -22.98 11.47 1.59
C GLN A 488 -23.69 10.59 2.63
N GLY A 489 -23.10 10.42 3.82
CA GLY A 489 -23.74 9.68 4.92
C GLY A 489 -24.99 10.38 5.45
N VAL A 490 -24.99 11.72 5.51
CA VAL A 490 -26.20 12.49 5.83
C VAL A 490 -27.27 12.29 4.74
N THR A 491 -26.89 12.20 3.46
CA THR A 491 -27.85 11.92 2.37
C THR A 491 -28.45 10.52 2.51
N ALA A 492 -27.64 9.53 2.92
CA ALA A 492 -28.11 8.18 3.16
C ALA A 492 -29.17 8.17 4.29
N LEU A 493 -28.96 8.92 5.36
CA LEU A 493 -29.92 9.06 6.47
C LEU A 493 -31.27 9.65 6.00
N ILE A 494 -31.25 10.68 5.15
CA ILE A 494 -32.46 11.26 4.54
C ILE A 494 -33.24 10.18 3.76
N GLN A 495 -32.55 9.26 3.09
CA GLN A 495 -33.12 8.15 2.33
C GLN A 495 -33.53 6.95 3.21
N GLY A 496 -33.34 7.01 4.54
CA GLY A 496 -33.61 5.91 5.46
C GLY A 496 -32.53 4.81 5.47
N ASN A 497 -31.37 5.05 4.86
CA ASN A 497 -30.24 4.14 4.83
C ASN A 497 -29.21 4.50 5.91
N LYS A 498 -28.47 3.51 6.42
CA LYS A 498 -27.35 3.76 7.35
C LYS A 498 -26.14 4.35 6.61
N PRO A 499 -25.44 5.34 7.19
CA PRO A 499 -24.23 5.89 6.61
C PRO A 499 -23.10 4.86 6.64
N SER A 500 -22.29 4.83 5.58
CA SER A 500 -21.14 3.92 5.56
C SER A 500 -20.00 4.47 6.41
N THR A 501 -19.75 3.85 7.56
CA THR A 501 -18.74 4.28 8.53
C THR A 501 -17.39 3.62 8.31
N SER A 502 -17.33 2.54 7.52
CA SER A 502 -16.09 1.78 7.29
C SER A 502 -14.99 2.59 6.59
N GLN A 503 -15.35 3.29 5.50
CA GLN A 503 -14.41 4.17 4.79
C GLN A 503 -13.99 5.35 5.66
N PHE A 504 -14.91 5.88 6.48
CA PHE A 504 -14.65 7.01 7.35
C PHE A 504 -13.62 6.64 8.43
N MET A 505 -13.81 5.50 9.12
CA MET A 505 -12.84 5.01 10.12
C MET A 505 -11.49 4.63 9.50
N HIS A 506 -11.49 3.99 8.31
CA HIS A 506 -10.23 3.70 7.63
C HIS A 506 -9.45 4.98 7.25
N ARG A 507 -10.16 6.07 6.92
CA ARG A 507 -9.53 7.38 6.68
C ARG A 507 -9.00 8.03 7.96
N LEU A 508 -9.62 7.82 9.12
CA LEU A 508 -9.06 8.26 10.41
C LEU A 508 -7.67 7.64 10.62
N PHE A 509 -7.53 6.32 10.52
CA PHE A 509 -6.24 5.65 10.69
C PHE A 509 -5.21 6.09 9.64
N SER A 510 -5.63 6.18 8.37
CA SER A 510 -4.76 6.69 7.29
C SER A 510 -4.33 8.14 7.54
N GLY A 511 -5.22 8.97 8.08
CA GLY A 511 -4.96 10.37 8.44
C GLY A 511 -3.99 10.50 9.60
N LEU A 512 -4.12 9.69 10.65
CA LEU A 512 -3.19 9.65 11.78
C LEU A 512 -1.77 9.26 11.33
N LEU A 513 -1.65 8.27 10.45
CA LEU A 513 -0.37 7.85 9.88
C LEU A 513 0.25 8.97 9.02
N LEU A 514 -0.54 9.63 8.18
CA LEU A 514 -0.06 10.75 7.35
C LEU A 514 0.33 11.97 8.18
N ALA A 515 -0.41 12.27 9.24
CA ALA A 515 -0.10 13.36 10.16
C ALA A 515 1.21 13.11 10.90
N LYS A 516 1.43 11.87 11.37
CA LYS A 516 2.71 11.45 11.95
C LYS A 516 3.85 11.61 10.94
N LYS A 517 3.66 11.18 9.68
CA LYS A 517 4.67 11.35 8.61
C LYS A 517 4.95 12.80 8.26
N ALA A 518 3.95 13.67 8.38
CA ALA A 518 4.04 15.10 8.06
C ALA A 518 4.41 15.99 9.28
N ASN A 519 4.66 15.40 10.45
CA ASN A 519 4.86 16.12 11.72
C ASN A 519 3.73 17.12 12.04
N LEU A 520 2.48 16.78 11.71
CA LEU A 520 1.30 17.59 12.01
C LEU A 520 0.71 17.22 13.38
N PRO A 521 0.12 18.18 14.13
CA PRO A 521 -0.51 17.90 15.41
C PRO A 521 -1.71 16.95 15.26
N HIS A 522 -1.84 15.99 16.18
CA HIS A 522 -2.93 15.00 16.23
C HIS A 522 -4.33 15.53 16.63
N PRO A 523 -4.47 16.49 17.58
CA PRO A 523 -5.79 16.97 18.06
C PRO A 523 -6.79 17.41 16.97
N PRO A 524 -6.41 18.17 15.91
CA PRO A 524 -7.38 18.61 14.91
C PRO A 524 -8.02 17.46 14.11
N ILE A 525 -7.34 16.31 13.99
CA ILE A 525 -7.88 15.13 13.30
C ILE A 525 -8.97 14.50 14.13
N PHE A 526 -8.70 14.23 15.40
CA PHE A 526 -9.69 13.61 16.28
C PHE A 526 -10.94 14.48 16.38
N ASP A 527 -10.78 15.79 16.58
CA ASP A 527 -11.90 16.73 16.59
C ASP A 527 -12.74 16.67 15.31
N PHE A 528 -12.08 16.60 14.14
CA PHE A 528 -12.75 16.48 12.85
C PHE A 528 -13.63 15.23 12.79
N PHE A 529 -13.07 14.06 13.15
CA PHE A 529 -13.76 12.77 13.07
C PHE A 529 -14.82 12.59 14.17
N ILE A 530 -14.53 13.00 15.42
CA ILE A 530 -15.45 12.96 16.57
C ILE A 530 -16.72 13.76 16.27
N THR A 531 -16.57 14.98 15.74
CA THR A 531 -17.70 15.87 15.47
C THR A 531 -18.65 15.26 14.45
N ARG A 532 -18.12 14.80 13.32
CA ARG A 532 -18.90 14.25 12.21
C ARG A 532 -19.54 12.90 12.54
N GLN A 533 -18.80 12.01 13.21
CA GLN A 533 -19.37 10.76 13.68
C GLN A 533 -20.45 10.99 14.74
N SER A 534 -20.26 11.96 15.65
CA SER A 534 -21.30 12.31 16.63
C SER A 534 -22.58 12.76 15.94
N ILE A 535 -22.49 13.64 14.94
CA ILE A 535 -23.67 14.11 14.18
C ILE A 535 -24.39 12.91 13.55
N TRP A 536 -23.68 11.99 12.89
CA TRP A 536 -24.30 10.79 12.33
C TRP A 536 -25.00 9.91 13.37
N LEU A 537 -24.38 9.67 14.52
CA LEU A 537 -24.94 8.80 15.55
C LEU A 537 -26.21 9.41 16.17
N TYR A 538 -26.19 10.71 16.49
CA TYR A 538 -27.37 11.37 17.05
C TYR A 538 -28.50 11.51 16.03
N LEU A 539 -28.20 11.82 14.76
CA LEU A 539 -29.22 11.82 13.70
C LEU A 539 -29.87 10.43 13.54
N LEU A 540 -29.07 9.35 13.58
CA LEU A 540 -29.59 7.98 13.50
C LEU A 540 -30.51 7.63 14.69
N ILE A 541 -30.15 8.05 15.91
CA ILE A 541 -30.98 7.85 17.10
C ILE A 541 -32.29 8.65 16.99
N LEU A 542 -32.21 9.92 16.59
CA LEU A 542 -33.38 10.80 16.45
C LEU A 542 -34.33 10.34 15.32
N HIS A 543 -33.81 9.80 14.21
CA HIS A 543 -34.65 9.19 13.17
C HIS A 543 -35.45 8.00 13.69
N LYS A 544 -34.89 7.22 14.62
CA LYS A 544 -35.61 6.12 15.28
C LYS A 544 -36.64 6.64 16.29
N GLN A 545 -36.27 7.63 17.11
CA GLN A 545 -37.17 8.24 18.09
C GLN A 545 -38.38 8.93 17.41
N PHE A 546 -38.15 9.66 16.32
CA PHE A 546 -39.18 10.41 15.59
C PHE A 546 -39.84 9.62 14.46
N ALA A 547 -39.63 8.30 14.37
CA ALA A 547 -40.16 7.47 13.30
C ALA A 547 -41.68 7.62 13.13
N HIS A 548 -42.40 7.80 14.24
CA HIS A 548 -43.86 7.94 14.29
C HIS A 548 -44.37 9.40 14.21
N HIS A 549 -43.48 10.41 14.24
CA HIS A 549 -43.85 11.83 14.22
C HIS A 549 -43.52 12.50 12.88
N ALA A 550 -44.51 12.59 11.99
CA ALA A 550 -44.32 13.10 10.61
C ALA A 550 -43.76 14.54 10.55
N SER A 551 -44.19 15.43 11.44
CA SER A 551 -43.71 16.83 11.50
C SER A 551 -42.23 16.90 11.91
N LYS A 552 -41.86 16.21 12.99
CA LYS A 552 -40.47 16.13 13.49
C LYS A 552 -39.54 15.46 12.48
N LYS A 553 -40.01 14.41 11.82
CA LYS A 553 -39.26 13.76 10.73
C LYS A 553 -38.98 14.71 9.58
N ARG A 554 -39.96 15.52 9.15
CA ARG A 554 -39.75 16.56 8.11
C ARG A 554 -38.76 17.63 8.57
N ALA A 555 -38.83 18.07 9.83
CA ALA A 555 -37.89 19.04 10.40
C ALA A 555 -36.46 18.49 10.48
N LEU A 556 -36.30 17.20 10.84
CA LEU A 556 -35.01 16.52 10.87
C LEU A 556 -34.39 16.43 9.47
N ILE A 557 -35.18 16.05 8.46
CA ILE A 557 -34.74 16.04 7.06
C ILE A 557 -34.35 17.45 6.58
N ALA A 558 -35.09 18.49 6.99
CA ALA A 558 -34.76 19.88 6.66
C ALA A 558 -33.44 20.34 7.32
N LEU A 559 -33.16 19.88 8.54
CA LEU A 559 -31.90 20.12 9.24
C LEU A 559 -30.74 19.42 8.51
N GLU A 560 -30.91 18.15 8.15
CA GLU A 560 -29.92 17.35 7.42
C GLU A 560 -29.55 18.00 6.07
N LYS A 561 -30.55 18.47 5.30
CA LYS A 561 -30.31 19.20 4.04
C LYS A 561 -29.50 20.48 4.22
N ARG A 562 -29.61 21.15 5.38
CA ARG A 562 -28.85 22.38 5.68
C ARG A 562 -27.44 22.09 6.15
N ILE A 563 -27.24 21.01 6.93
CA ILE A 563 -25.90 20.55 7.33
C ILE A 563 -25.05 20.18 6.11
N GLN A 564 -25.68 19.79 5.00
CA GLN A 564 -24.96 19.48 3.75
C GLN A 564 -24.48 20.71 2.97
N GLN A 565 -25.02 21.89 3.23
CA GLN A 565 -24.69 23.10 2.48
C GLN A 565 -23.32 23.62 2.90
N ASN A 566 -22.52 24.10 1.94
CA ASN A 566 -21.20 24.71 2.24
C ASN A 566 -21.32 26.11 2.87
N ARG A 567 -22.50 26.73 2.83
CA ARG A 567 -22.79 28.00 3.49
C ARG A 567 -23.94 27.79 4.44
N PHE A 568 -23.71 28.01 5.72
CA PHE A 568 -24.68 27.69 6.73
C PHE A 568 -25.53 28.91 7.11
N ASP A 569 -26.85 28.73 7.12
CA ASP A 569 -27.80 29.74 7.61
C ASP A 569 -28.10 29.46 9.09
N LEU A 570 -27.30 30.08 9.97
CA LEU A 570 -27.37 29.91 11.43
C LEU A 570 -28.78 30.16 11.99
N LYS A 571 -29.48 31.18 11.48
CA LYS A 571 -30.84 31.53 11.92
C LYS A 571 -31.84 30.43 11.58
N LYS A 572 -31.74 29.83 10.40
CA LYS A 572 -32.68 28.77 10.01
C LYS A 572 -32.35 27.41 10.64
N ILE A 573 -31.09 27.16 10.98
CA ILE A 573 -30.72 25.96 11.75
C ILE A 573 -31.23 26.08 13.20
N SER A 574 -31.09 27.25 13.82
CA SER A 574 -31.60 27.46 15.18
C SER A 574 -33.12 27.33 15.28
N THR A 575 -33.89 27.83 14.29
CA THR A 575 -35.35 27.66 14.25
C THR A 575 -35.76 26.20 14.08
N LEU A 576 -35.03 25.40 13.31
CA LEU A 576 -35.28 23.96 13.18
C LEU A 576 -35.03 23.22 14.50
N PHE A 577 -33.96 23.56 15.22
CA PHE A 577 -33.74 22.99 16.57
C PHE A 577 -34.85 23.37 17.54
N GLN A 578 -35.33 24.62 17.52
CA GLN A 578 -36.48 25.04 18.33
C GLN A 578 -37.75 24.24 17.98
N HIS A 579 -37.98 23.97 16.69
CA HIS A 579 -39.11 23.16 16.26
C HIS A 579 -39.00 21.70 16.71
N LEU A 580 -37.80 21.11 16.65
CA LEU A 580 -37.54 19.74 17.12
C LEU A 580 -37.69 19.63 18.65
N GLN A 581 -37.29 20.65 19.39
CA GLN A 581 -37.37 20.71 20.86
C GLN A 581 -38.80 20.96 21.38
N ARG A 582 -39.73 21.37 20.50
CA ARG A 582 -41.13 21.61 20.88
C ARG A 582 -41.77 20.32 21.41
N ASN A 583 -42.25 20.40 22.66
CA ASN A 583 -42.83 19.28 23.43
C ASN A 583 -41.81 18.17 23.80
N GLU A 584 -40.51 18.48 23.81
CA GLU A 584 -39.41 17.59 24.21
C GLU A 584 -38.36 18.35 25.03
N ASN A 585 -38.79 18.92 26.16
CA ASN A 585 -37.92 19.80 26.96
C ASN A 585 -36.68 19.09 27.55
N ASP A 586 -36.64 17.74 27.60
CA ASP A 586 -35.53 16.96 28.19
C ASP A 586 -34.84 15.97 27.21
N ASN A 587 -34.93 16.19 25.89
CA ASN A 587 -34.25 15.30 24.93
C ASN A 587 -32.73 15.56 24.90
N LYS A 588 -31.99 14.80 25.72
CA LYS A 588 -30.53 14.87 25.85
C LYS A 588 -29.81 14.62 24.51
N GLU A 589 -30.32 13.73 23.66
CA GLU A 589 -29.71 13.46 22.35
C GLU A 589 -29.83 14.67 21.40
N LEU A 590 -30.96 15.38 21.43
CA LEU A 590 -31.18 16.58 20.63
C LEU A 590 -30.26 17.73 21.06
N GLU A 591 -30.05 17.92 22.36
CA GLU A 591 -29.11 18.92 22.89
C GLU A 591 -27.67 18.64 22.48
N GLN A 592 -27.25 17.37 22.56
CA GLN A 592 -25.92 16.97 22.12
C GLN A 592 -25.74 17.16 20.61
N LEU A 593 -26.75 16.82 19.80
CA LEU A 593 -26.72 17.10 18.36
C LEU A 593 -26.53 18.59 18.10
N LYS A 594 -27.27 19.46 18.81
CA LYS A 594 -27.14 20.92 18.70
C LYS A 594 -25.72 21.40 19.00
N LYS A 595 -25.08 20.86 20.04
CA LYS A 595 -23.68 21.18 20.40
C LYS A 595 -22.71 20.80 19.28
N TYR A 596 -22.83 19.59 18.74
CA TYR A 596 -21.94 19.12 17.66
C TYR A 596 -22.16 19.85 16.34
N VAL A 597 -23.41 20.14 15.98
CA VAL A 597 -23.71 20.95 14.79
C VAL A 597 -23.13 22.35 14.97
N LYS A 598 -23.27 22.99 16.14
CA LYS A 598 -22.64 24.28 16.42
C LYS A 598 -21.11 24.22 16.25
N HIS A 599 -20.46 23.23 16.86
CA HIS A 599 -19.00 23.06 16.75
C HIS A 599 -18.53 22.79 15.32
N TYR A 600 -19.26 21.97 14.56
CA TYR A 600 -19.01 21.71 13.14
C TYR A 600 -19.02 23.01 12.32
N MET A 601 -19.97 23.90 12.62
CA MET A 601 -20.13 25.16 11.88
C MET A 601 -19.04 26.17 12.25
N GLU A 602 -18.70 26.30 13.53
CA GLU A 602 -17.67 27.24 14.00
C GLU A 602 -16.29 26.93 13.40
N LYS A 603 -15.94 25.65 13.24
CA LYS A 603 -14.64 25.23 12.68
C LYS A 603 -14.54 25.26 11.15
N GLU A 604 -15.66 25.36 10.42
CA GLU A 604 -15.62 25.53 8.94
C GLU A 604 -15.58 27.01 8.51
N TYR A 605 -15.76 27.95 9.45
CA TYR A 605 -15.69 29.41 9.22
C TYR A 605 -14.37 30.07 9.65
N CYS A 606 -13.43 29.31 10.21
CA CYS A 606 -12.04 29.74 10.51
C CYS A 606 -11.07 28.97 9.63
#